data_AF-A0A2E6I392-F1
#
_entry.id   AF-A0A2E6I392-F1
#
_cell.length_a   1.000
_cell.length_b   1.000
_cell.length_c   1.000
_cell.angle_alpha   90.00
_cell.angle_beta   90.00
_cell.angle_gamma   90.00
#
_symmetry.space_group_name_H-M   'P 1'
#
loop_
_entity.id
_entity.type
_entity.pdbx_description
1 polymer ?
#
loop_
_entity_poly.entity_id
_entity_poly.type
_entity_poly.pdbx_seq_one_letter_code
_entity_poly.pdbx_strand_id
1 'polypeptide(L)'
;MAGDIAGPYQFTHTADAQARVVIRNVLMPFQFMRQKAALKVVPWATYTDPEVAHVGLSETEAREQGIPYDLDKQELEDVDRNIVESEESGYGKILTEKGGDKILGVTLVGAHAGDLLHEFVLAMNHGIGLGGIAATIHAYPIFAEVVRKLGDQYNRTRLTPRAKSVFDWLYRRRRGV
;
A
#
# COMPACT_ATOMS: atom_id res chain seq x y z
N MET A 1 19.57 -6.35 21.41
CA MET A 1 19.83 -7.43 20.44
C MET A 1 19.26 -6.99 19.10
N ALA A 2 19.81 -7.45 17.99
CA ALA A 2 19.36 -7.15 16.64
C ALA A 2 19.55 -8.39 15.75
N GLY A 3 18.80 -8.47 14.65
CA GLY A 3 18.81 -9.58 13.70
C GLY A 3 17.84 -10.70 14.07
N ASP A 4 18.03 -11.84 13.42
CA ASP A 4 17.11 -12.98 13.46
C ASP A 4 16.89 -13.57 14.86
N ILE A 5 17.85 -13.36 15.77
CA ILE A 5 17.73 -13.77 17.18
C ILE A 5 16.80 -12.87 18.00
N ALA A 6 16.48 -11.66 17.50
CA ALA A 6 15.88 -10.59 18.28
C ALA A 6 14.39 -10.34 17.98
N GLY A 7 13.79 -11.05 17.03
CA GLY A 7 12.39 -10.84 16.67
C GLY A 7 11.81 -11.92 15.76
N PRO A 8 10.51 -11.83 15.43
CA PRO A 8 9.81 -12.82 14.63
C PRO A 8 10.15 -12.76 13.13
N TYR A 9 10.81 -11.69 12.67
CA TYR A 9 11.13 -11.46 11.26
C TYR A 9 12.61 -11.69 10.99
N GLN A 10 12.89 -12.63 10.07
CA GLN A 10 14.25 -13.00 9.66
C GLN A 10 14.62 -12.33 8.33
N PHE A 11 14.57 -10.99 8.31
CA PHE A 11 14.92 -10.19 7.14
C PHE A 11 16.10 -9.25 7.40
N THR A 12 16.90 -9.01 6.37
CA THR A 12 18.04 -8.09 6.46
C THR A 12 17.58 -6.67 6.82
N HIS A 13 16.48 -6.20 6.24
CA HIS A 13 15.95 -4.85 6.51
C HIS A 13 15.39 -4.71 7.94
N THR A 14 14.86 -5.78 8.55
CA THR A 14 14.43 -5.75 9.97
C THR A 14 15.63 -5.78 10.90
N ALA A 15 16.67 -6.56 10.59
CA ALA A 15 17.93 -6.59 11.32
C ALA A 15 18.61 -5.20 11.36
N ASP A 16 18.69 -4.56 10.19
CA ASP A 16 19.27 -3.22 10.03
C ASP A 16 18.44 -2.13 10.76
N ALA A 17 17.10 -2.19 10.67
CA ALA A 17 16.23 -1.28 11.43
C ALA A 17 16.41 -1.43 12.96
N GLN A 18 16.51 -2.66 13.46
CA GLN A 18 16.81 -2.91 14.87
C GLN A 18 18.21 -2.40 15.25
N ALA A 19 19.22 -2.61 14.41
CA ALA A 19 20.59 -2.14 14.64
C ALA A 19 20.63 -0.60 14.77
N ARG A 20 19.94 0.15 13.90
CA ARG A 20 19.83 1.61 14.02
C ARG A 20 19.23 2.06 15.35
N VAL A 21 18.19 1.38 15.82
CA VAL A 21 17.58 1.68 17.13
C VAL A 21 18.55 1.38 18.27
N VAL A 22 19.27 0.26 18.21
CA VAL A 22 20.29 -0.10 19.20
C VAL A 22 21.41 0.95 19.24
N ILE A 23 21.99 1.31 18.09
CA ILE A 23 23.05 2.32 18.00
C ILE A 23 22.57 3.65 18.57
N ARG A 24 21.38 4.11 18.16
CA ARG A 24 20.80 5.35 18.70
C ARG A 24 20.64 5.29 20.22
N ASN A 25 20.11 4.19 20.76
CA ASN A 25 19.88 4.06 22.19
C ASN A 25 21.17 3.96 23.02
N VAL A 26 22.25 3.43 22.43
CA VAL A 26 23.58 3.40 23.06
C VAL A 26 24.21 4.80 23.08
N LEU A 27 24.09 5.55 21.98
CA LEU A 27 24.69 6.88 21.85
C LEU A 27 23.91 7.97 22.60
N MET A 28 22.63 7.74 22.94
CA MET A 28 21.77 8.71 23.61
C MET A 28 21.81 8.52 25.14
N PRO A 29 22.33 9.50 25.91
CA PRO A 29 22.59 9.33 27.35
C PRO A 29 21.32 9.39 28.22
N PHE A 30 20.23 10.00 27.74
CA PHE A 30 19.02 10.15 28.52
C PHE A 30 17.97 9.09 28.19
N GLN A 31 17.47 8.42 29.23
CA GLN A 31 16.54 7.30 29.11
C GLN A 31 15.22 7.66 28.41
N PHE A 32 14.76 8.90 28.53
CA PHE A 32 13.54 9.39 27.85
C PHE A 32 13.70 9.55 26.33
N MET A 33 14.94 9.56 25.81
CA MET A 33 15.23 9.65 24.37
C MET A 33 15.37 8.27 23.70
N ARG A 34 15.25 7.19 24.47
CA ARG A 34 15.35 5.82 23.94
C ARG A 34 14.15 5.52 23.06
N GLN A 35 14.43 4.98 21.88
CA GLN A 35 13.41 4.53 20.94
C GLN A 35 13.14 3.04 21.11
N LYS A 36 11.87 2.67 20.87
CA LYS A 36 11.49 1.26 20.69
C LYS A 36 11.56 0.92 19.21
N ALA A 37 12.06 -0.26 18.89
CA ALA A 37 11.96 -0.80 17.54
C ALA A 37 10.49 -1.15 17.27
N ALA A 38 9.77 -0.25 16.60
CA ALA A 38 8.39 -0.49 16.19
C ALA A 38 8.38 -1.16 14.82
N LEU A 39 8.39 -2.49 14.78
CA LEU A 39 8.25 -3.29 13.55
C LEU A 39 6.77 -3.48 13.19
N LYS A 40 6.01 -2.38 13.09
CA LYS A 40 4.57 -2.44 12.78
C LYS A 40 4.28 -2.64 11.30
N VAL A 41 5.13 -2.09 10.45
CA VAL A 41 5.01 -2.12 8.99
C VAL A 41 6.30 -2.73 8.46
N VAL A 42 6.29 -4.06 8.32
CA VAL A 42 7.43 -4.83 7.80
C VAL A 42 7.06 -5.31 6.40
N PRO A 43 7.73 -4.84 5.33
CA PRO A 43 7.50 -5.35 4.00
C PRO A 43 8.08 -6.75 3.83
N TRP A 44 7.41 -7.57 3.03
CA TRP A 44 7.89 -8.84 2.55
C TRP A 44 7.97 -8.79 1.04
N ALA A 45 9.09 -9.20 0.45
CA ALA A 45 9.21 -9.40 -0.99
C ALA A 45 9.88 -10.74 -1.28
N THR A 46 9.31 -11.49 -2.22
CA THR A 46 9.83 -12.74 -2.76
C THR A 46 10.12 -12.51 -4.25
N TYR A 47 11.40 -12.57 -4.62
CA TYR A 47 11.90 -12.25 -5.97
C TYR A 47 11.79 -13.45 -6.92
N THR A 48 10.58 -14.01 -7.04
CA THR A 48 10.21 -14.95 -8.11
C THR A 48 9.92 -14.19 -9.40
N ASP A 49 9.58 -14.91 -10.46
CA ASP A 49 9.11 -14.34 -11.72
C ASP A 49 7.66 -14.83 -12.00
N PRO A 50 6.63 -13.98 -11.83
CA PRO A 50 6.68 -12.60 -11.34
C PRO A 50 6.99 -12.48 -9.84
N GLU A 51 7.42 -11.30 -9.40
CA GLU A 51 7.69 -11.03 -7.98
C GLU A 51 6.40 -11.03 -7.16
N VAL A 52 6.50 -11.33 -5.86
CA VAL A 52 5.40 -11.24 -4.90
C VAL A 52 5.82 -10.38 -3.72
N ALA A 53 5.14 -9.27 -3.50
CA ALA A 53 5.43 -8.34 -2.40
C ALA A 53 4.17 -8.03 -1.60
N HIS A 54 4.27 -7.99 -0.27
CA HIS A 54 3.14 -7.63 0.59
C HIS A 54 3.57 -6.92 1.88
N VAL A 55 2.64 -6.18 2.47
CA VAL A 55 2.81 -5.52 3.76
C VAL A 55 1.46 -5.46 4.48
N GLY A 56 1.46 -5.57 5.81
CA GLY A 56 0.23 -5.53 6.60
C GLY A 56 -0.60 -6.81 6.48
N LEU A 57 -1.92 -6.67 6.62
CA LEU A 57 -2.86 -7.80 6.62
C LEU A 57 -3.15 -8.31 5.20
N SER A 58 -3.15 -9.62 5.05
CA SER A 58 -3.80 -10.31 3.94
C SER A 58 -5.33 -10.39 4.13
N GLU A 59 -6.07 -10.68 3.06
CA GLU A 59 -7.52 -10.99 3.14
C GLU A 59 -7.81 -12.12 4.12
N THR A 60 -6.99 -13.17 4.12
CA THR A 60 -7.17 -14.33 4.99
C THR A 60 -7.00 -13.93 6.45
N GLU A 61 -5.92 -13.23 6.79
CA GLU A 61 -5.69 -12.76 8.16
C GLU A 61 -6.78 -11.78 8.62
N ALA A 62 -7.22 -10.87 7.75
CA ALA A 62 -8.30 -9.94 8.07
C ALA A 62 -9.61 -10.67 8.39
N ARG A 63 -9.94 -11.71 7.61
CA ARG A 63 -11.12 -12.57 7.86
C ARG A 63 -10.99 -13.37 9.15
N GLU A 64 -9.83 -13.99 9.39
CA GLU A 64 -9.56 -14.77 10.60
C GLU A 64 -9.61 -13.91 11.87
N GLN A 65 -9.15 -12.66 11.78
CA GLN A 65 -9.19 -11.70 12.89
C GLN A 65 -10.55 -10.98 13.02
N GLY A 66 -11.50 -11.19 12.10
CA GLY A 66 -12.80 -10.52 12.10
C GLY A 66 -12.71 -9.01 11.86
N ILE A 67 -11.66 -8.54 11.20
CA ILE A 67 -11.44 -7.12 10.91
C ILE A 67 -12.23 -6.75 9.66
N PRO A 68 -13.19 -5.81 9.72
CA PRO A 68 -13.94 -5.39 8.54
C PRO A 68 -13.07 -4.55 7.60
N TYR A 69 -13.10 -4.86 6.30
CA TYR A 69 -12.30 -4.19 5.29
C TYR A 69 -13.08 -3.94 3.98
N ASP A 70 -12.60 -2.97 3.21
CA ASP A 70 -12.88 -2.82 1.78
C ASP A 70 -11.68 -3.32 0.97
N LEU A 71 -11.94 -3.95 -0.17
CA LEU A 71 -10.93 -4.55 -1.04
C LEU A 71 -11.02 -3.95 -2.44
N ASP A 72 -9.91 -3.38 -2.90
CA ASP A 72 -9.72 -2.94 -4.28
C ASP A 72 -8.64 -3.80 -4.94
N LYS A 73 -8.83 -4.13 -6.23
CA LYS A 73 -7.91 -4.96 -7.02
C LYS A 73 -7.69 -4.32 -8.38
N GLN A 74 -6.43 -4.17 -8.76
CA GLN A 74 -6.01 -3.67 -10.05
C GLN A 74 -5.18 -4.74 -10.77
N GLU A 75 -5.65 -5.21 -11.93
CA GLU A 75 -4.85 -6.09 -12.79
C GLU A 75 -3.74 -5.28 -13.48
N LEU A 76 -2.58 -5.92 -13.75
CA LEU A 76 -1.45 -5.27 -14.41
C LEU A 76 -1.62 -5.18 -15.94
N GLU A 77 -2.48 -6.01 -16.53
CA GLU A 77 -2.89 -5.91 -17.95
C GLU A 77 -3.61 -4.58 -18.27
N ASP A 78 -4.11 -3.89 -17.24
CA ASP A 78 -4.73 -2.58 -17.36
C ASP A 78 -3.73 -1.43 -17.11
N VAL A 79 -2.45 -1.70 -16.91
CA VAL A 79 -1.41 -0.70 -16.66
C VAL A 79 -0.58 -0.49 -17.93
N ASP A 80 -0.68 0.69 -18.53
CA ASP A 80 -0.07 0.99 -19.84
C ASP A 80 1.42 0.66 -19.90
N ARG A 81 2.19 0.98 -18.85
CA ARG A 81 3.62 0.66 -18.79
C ARG A 81 3.88 -0.84 -18.81
N ASN A 82 3.07 -1.64 -18.12
CA ASN A 82 3.18 -3.10 -18.11
C ASN A 82 2.88 -3.69 -19.49
N ILE A 83 1.85 -3.21 -20.18
CA ILE A 83 1.53 -3.63 -21.55
C ILE A 83 2.70 -3.33 -22.50
N VAL A 84 3.25 -2.11 -22.43
CA VAL A 84 4.38 -1.69 -23.29
C VAL A 84 5.62 -2.56 -23.08
N GLU A 85 5.86 -3.02 -21.86
CA GLU A 85 7.01 -3.86 -21.51
C GLU A 85 6.70 -5.37 -21.58
N SER A 86 5.49 -5.78 -21.99
CA SER A 86 5.04 -7.18 -21.98
C SER A 86 5.05 -7.85 -20.59
N GLU A 87 4.85 -7.05 -19.53
CA GLU A 87 4.85 -7.42 -18.11
C GLU A 87 3.43 -7.37 -17.52
N GLU A 88 2.45 -7.91 -18.23
CA GLU A 88 1.02 -7.80 -17.92
C GLU A 88 0.54 -8.76 -16.82
N SER A 89 1.36 -9.76 -16.50
CA SER A 89 1.01 -10.81 -15.53
C SER A 89 1.02 -10.29 -14.10
N GLY A 90 -0.10 -10.47 -13.40
CA GLY A 90 -0.22 -10.19 -11.98
C GLY A 90 -1.21 -9.08 -11.66
N TYR A 91 -1.16 -8.61 -10.42
CA TYR A 91 -2.13 -7.68 -9.87
C TYR A 91 -1.62 -6.95 -8.63
N GLY A 92 -2.22 -5.80 -8.34
CA GLY A 92 -2.20 -5.18 -7.04
C GLY A 92 -3.52 -5.37 -6.30
N LYS A 93 -3.46 -5.65 -5.01
CA LYS A 93 -4.60 -5.71 -4.08
C LYS A 93 -4.32 -4.82 -2.89
N ILE A 94 -5.33 -4.08 -2.44
CA ILE A 94 -5.24 -3.25 -1.24
C ILE A 94 -6.47 -3.46 -0.35
N LEU A 95 -6.21 -3.60 0.94
CA LEU A 95 -7.23 -3.62 1.98
C LEU A 95 -7.25 -2.28 2.68
N THR A 96 -8.42 -1.67 2.78
CA THR A 96 -8.65 -0.47 3.58
C THR A 96 -9.66 -0.73 4.69
N GLU A 97 -9.62 0.06 5.76
CA GLU A 97 -10.65 0.04 6.80
C GLU A 97 -12.02 0.30 6.19
N LYS A 98 -13.02 -0.48 6.61
CA LYS A 98 -14.38 -0.38 6.07
C LYS A 98 -14.92 1.06 6.15
N GLY A 99 -15.21 1.66 4.99
CA GLY A 99 -15.70 3.05 4.88
C GLY A 99 -14.66 4.14 5.17
N GLY A 100 -13.42 3.77 5.52
CA GLY A 100 -12.28 4.66 5.74
C GLY A 100 -11.33 4.68 4.55
N ASP A 101 -10.18 5.35 4.69
CA ASP A 101 -9.05 5.29 3.74
C ASP A 101 -7.80 4.66 4.35
N LYS A 102 -7.85 4.27 5.62
CA LYS A 102 -6.72 3.70 6.34
C LYS A 102 -6.33 2.36 5.71
N ILE A 103 -5.08 2.25 5.27
CA ILE A 103 -4.53 1.04 4.66
C ILE A 103 -4.27 0.00 5.75
N LEU A 104 -4.84 -1.19 5.57
CA LEU A 104 -4.67 -2.34 6.45
C LEU A 104 -3.62 -3.32 5.93
N GLY A 105 -3.53 -3.46 4.61
CA GLY A 105 -2.50 -4.25 3.96
C GLY A 105 -2.56 -4.15 2.45
N VAL A 106 -1.46 -4.55 1.81
CA VAL A 106 -1.28 -4.49 0.36
C VAL A 106 -0.57 -5.77 -0.09
N THR A 107 -0.96 -6.27 -1.26
CA THR A 107 -0.26 -7.34 -1.96
C THR A 107 -0.09 -6.97 -3.43
N LEU A 108 1.14 -7.01 -3.92
CA LEU A 108 1.51 -6.79 -5.31
C LEU A 108 2.11 -8.09 -5.85
N VAL A 109 1.68 -8.48 -7.04
CA VAL A 109 2.25 -9.59 -7.81
C VAL A 109 2.54 -9.05 -9.20
N GLY A 110 3.78 -9.10 -9.66
CA GLY A 110 4.18 -8.57 -10.97
C GLY A 110 5.62 -8.07 -11.00
N ALA A 111 6.05 -7.55 -12.16
CA ALA A 111 7.35 -6.93 -12.30
C ALA A 111 7.54 -5.77 -11.31
N HIS A 112 8.70 -5.74 -10.64
CA HIS A 112 9.07 -4.71 -9.67
C HIS A 112 8.14 -4.61 -8.43
N ALA A 113 7.38 -5.66 -8.10
CA ALA A 113 6.46 -5.64 -6.96
C ALA A 113 7.15 -5.23 -5.65
N GLY A 114 8.38 -5.71 -5.41
CA GLY A 114 9.17 -5.35 -4.22
C GLY A 114 9.45 -3.85 -4.13
N ASP A 115 9.83 -3.22 -5.24
CA ASP A 115 10.12 -1.79 -5.31
C ASP A 115 8.85 -0.94 -5.16
N LEU A 116 7.77 -1.34 -5.83
CA LEU A 116 6.49 -0.63 -5.80
C LEU A 116 5.82 -0.65 -4.42
N LEU A 117 6.04 -1.72 -3.64
CA LEU A 117 5.49 -1.85 -2.29
C LEU A 117 5.95 -0.73 -1.34
N HIS A 118 7.13 -0.14 -1.58
CA HIS A 118 7.73 0.84 -0.69
C HIS A 118 6.86 2.10 -0.47
N GLU A 119 6.06 2.51 -1.45
CA GLU A 119 5.15 3.65 -1.31
C GLU A 119 4.09 3.38 -0.22
N PHE A 120 3.52 2.18 -0.21
CA PHE A 120 2.55 1.76 0.80
C PHE A 120 3.19 1.59 2.17
N VAL A 121 4.43 1.07 2.24
CA VAL A 121 5.18 0.99 3.50
C VAL A 121 5.36 2.37 4.12
N LEU A 122 5.74 3.36 3.32
CA LEU A 122 5.87 4.75 3.76
C LEU A 122 4.52 5.30 4.22
N ALA A 123 3.47 5.12 3.41
CA ALA A 123 2.13 5.60 3.72
C ALA A 123 1.62 5.02 5.05
N MET A 124 1.72 3.70 5.25
CA MET A 124 1.31 3.02 6.48
C MET A 124 2.11 3.47 7.70
N ASN A 125 3.42 3.69 7.57
CA ASN A 125 4.26 4.17 8.67
C ASN A 125 3.91 5.60 9.12
N HIS A 126 3.46 6.43 8.18
CA HIS A 126 3.11 7.83 8.44
C HIS A 126 1.59 8.07 8.61
N GLY A 127 0.78 7.02 8.54
CA GLY A 127 -0.69 7.14 8.66
C GLY A 127 -1.35 7.85 7.49
N ILE A 128 -0.72 7.84 6.32
CA ILE A 128 -1.30 8.35 5.08
C ILE A 128 -2.25 7.29 4.54
N GLY A 129 -3.52 7.64 4.40
CA GLY A 129 -4.54 6.77 3.82
C GLY A 129 -4.45 6.69 2.29
N LEU A 130 -5.21 5.76 1.71
CA LEU A 130 -5.28 5.56 0.26
C LEU A 130 -5.75 6.80 -0.49
N GLY A 131 -6.59 7.64 0.12
CA GLY A 131 -6.97 8.93 -0.44
C GLY A 131 -5.80 9.91 -0.61
N GLY A 132 -4.81 9.87 0.29
CA GLY A 132 -3.59 10.68 0.18
C GLY A 132 -2.68 10.21 -0.96
N ILE A 133 -2.55 8.89 -1.15
CA ILE A 133 -1.88 8.31 -2.31
C ILE A 133 -2.61 8.75 -3.59
N ALA A 134 -3.93 8.57 -3.65
CA ALA A 134 -4.74 8.92 -4.82
C ALA A 134 -4.68 10.43 -5.18
N ALA A 135 -4.46 11.31 -4.20
CA ALA A 135 -4.32 12.75 -4.43
C ALA A 135 -2.93 13.16 -4.95
N THR A 136 -1.95 12.25 -4.95
CA THR A 136 -0.57 12.53 -5.37
C THR A 136 -0.45 12.47 -6.89
N ILE A 137 0.32 13.41 -7.47
CA ILE A 137 0.65 13.40 -8.89
C ILE A 137 1.70 12.32 -9.13
N HIS A 138 1.30 11.22 -9.78
CA HIS A 138 2.21 10.17 -10.22
C HIS A 138 2.69 10.50 -11.64
N ALA A 139 3.96 10.20 -11.93
CA ALA A 139 4.45 10.31 -13.30
C ALA A 139 3.77 9.28 -14.21
N TYR A 140 3.80 9.52 -15.52
CA TYR A 140 3.19 8.67 -16.54
C TYR A 140 4.08 8.62 -17.80
N PRO A 141 4.27 7.46 -18.45
CA PRO A 141 3.86 6.12 -18.02
C PRO A 141 4.91 5.44 -17.12
N ILE A 142 4.52 4.84 -15.98
CA ILE A 142 5.42 4.10 -15.07
C ILE A 142 4.74 2.87 -14.45
N PHE A 143 5.52 1.90 -13.97
CA PHE A 143 4.98 0.70 -13.28
C PHE A 143 4.17 1.05 -12.02
N ALA A 144 4.53 2.13 -11.32
CA ALA A 144 3.81 2.61 -10.13
C ALA A 144 2.40 3.13 -10.45
N GLU A 145 1.96 3.15 -11.71
CA GLU A 145 0.57 3.43 -12.04
C GLU A 145 -0.41 2.41 -11.45
N VAL A 146 0.03 1.19 -11.13
CA VAL A 146 -0.81 0.25 -10.35
C VAL A 146 -1.22 0.88 -9.01
N VAL A 147 -0.31 1.61 -8.34
CA VAL A 147 -0.56 2.30 -7.07
C VAL A 147 -1.58 3.41 -7.25
N ARG A 148 -1.38 4.26 -8.27
CA ARG A 148 -2.33 5.31 -8.65
C ARG A 148 -3.71 4.73 -8.95
N LYS A 149 -3.80 3.69 -9.78
CA LYS A 149 -5.06 3.07 -10.19
C LYS A 149 -5.81 2.45 -9.01
N LEU A 150 -5.12 1.85 -8.04
CA LEU A 150 -5.74 1.41 -6.78
C LEU A 150 -6.34 2.61 -6.01
N GLY A 151 -5.64 3.74 -5.96
CA GLY A 151 -6.18 4.99 -5.40
C GLY A 151 -7.38 5.55 -6.18
N ASP A 152 -7.38 5.42 -7.50
CA ASP A 152 -8.51 5.84 -8.35
C ASP A 152 -9.75 4.97 -8.14
N GLN A 153 -9.57 3.65 -7.96
CA GLN A 153 -10.65 2.72 -7.60
C GLN A 153 -11.29 3.12 -6.27
N TYR A 154 -10.46 3.43 -5.27
CA TYR A 154 -10.91 3.96 -3.99
C TYR A 154 -11.76 5.23 -4.14
N ASN A 155 -11.32 6.19 -4.96
CA ASN A 155 -12.07 7.43 -5.18
C ASN A 155 -13.43 7.21 -5.86
N ARG A 156 -13.56 6.20 -6.73
CA ARG A 156 -14.82 5.87 -7.41
C ARG A 156 -15.90 5.39 -6.44
N THR A 157 -15.53 4.65 -5.40
CA THR A 157 -16.50 4.14 -4.40
C THR A 157 -17.10 5.27 -3.54
N ARG A 158 -16.41 6.41 -3.43
CA ARG A 158 -16.86 7.59 -2.66
C ARG A 158 -17.81 8.53 -3.38
N LEU A 159 -18.07 8.34 -4.67
CA LEU A 159 -19.12 9.09 -5.37
C LEU A 159 -20.48 8.72 -4.76
N THR A 160 -20.92 9.49 -3.76
CA THR A 160 -22.20 9.23 -3.10
C THR A 160 -23.32 9.18 -4.14
N PRO A 161 -24.34 8.31 -3.98
CA PRO A 161 -25.45 8.23 -4.92
C PRO A 161 -26.12 9.60 -5.16
N ARG A 162 -26.12 10.47 -4.14
CA ARG A 162 -26.61 11.85 -4.24
C ARG A 162 -25.69 12.75 -5.07
N ALA A 163 -24.38 12.71 -4.85
CA ALA A 163 -23.43 13.47 -5.67
C ALA A 163 -23.48 13.01 -7.14
N LYS A 164 -23.56 11.69 -7.39
CA LYS A 164 -23.77 11.13 -8.72
C LYS A 164 -25.08 11.61 -9.34
N SER A 165 -26.19 11.58 -8.60
CA SER A 165 -27.50 12.07 -9.09
C SER A 165 -27.49 13.57 -9.41
N VAL A 166 -26.82 14.38 -8.58
CA VAL A 166 -26.65 15.82 -8.81
C VAL A 166 -25.76 16.07 -10.03
N PHE A 167 -24.67 15.31 -10.17
CA PHE A 167 -23.78 15.40 -11.32
C PHE A 167 -24.49 14.98 -12.62
N ASP A 168 -25.23 13.87 -12.61
CA ASP A 168 -26.04 13.41 -13.73
C ASP A 168 -27.16 14.39 -14.08
N TRP A 169 -27.75 15.06 -13.08
CA TRP A 169 -28.73 16.12 -13.31
C TRP A 169 -28.11 17.37 -13.96
N LEU A 170 -26.97 17.85 -13.43
CA LEU A 170 -26.21 18.97 -14.00
C LEU A 170 -25.73 18.68 -15.42
N TYR A 171 -25.27 17.45 -15.65
CA TYR A 171 -24.78 16.99 -16.93
C TYR A 171 -25.88 16.88 -17.98
N ARG A 172 -27.06 16.33 -17.62
CA ARG A 172 -28.26 16.34 -18.46
C ARG A 172 -28.70 17.77 -18.79
N ARG A 173 -28.73 18.66 -17.80
CA ARG A 173 -29.10 20.07 -17.97
C ARG A 173 -28.16 20.83 -18.91
N ARG A 174 -26.87 20.49 -18.96
CA ARG A 174 -25.90 21.10 -19.90
C ARG A 174 -25.94 20.51 -21.32
N ARG A 175 -26.46 19.29 -21.50
CA ARG A 175 -26.54 18.61 -22.80
C ARG A 175 -27.85 18.80 -23.57
N GLY A 176 -28.80 19.58 -23.05
CA GLY A 176 -29.96 20.03 -23.84
C GLY A 176 -30.84 18.91 -24.37
N VAL A 177 -31.05 17.84 -23.58
CA VAL A 177 -32.16 16.88 -23.74
C VAL A 177 -32.86 16.74 -22.39
#